data_AF-L0A9R1-F1
#
_entry.id   AF-L0A9R1-F1
#
_cell.length_a   1.000
_cell.length_b   1.000
_cell.length_c   1.000
_cell.angle_alpha   90.00
_cell.angle_beta   90.00
_cell.angle_gamma   90.00
#
_symmetry.space_group_name_H-M   'P 1'
#
loop_
_entity.id
_entity.type
_entity.pdbx_description
1 polymer ?
#
loop_
_entity_poly.entity_id
_entity_poly.type
_entity_poly.pdbx_seq_one_letter_code
_entity_poly.pdbx_strand_id
1 'polypeptide(L)'
;MSMDNEYIKIESNKATIYGIGKPKIIEVPEEIIPWLTRSKILNRILYILINHESFKKRLSNPMSLRSLLVYLYAKKKNIPTYIMAKRVNIAPEQLYRIERGLKKDNLYNVIMIQIDLDSS
;
A
#
# COMPACT_ATOMS: atom_id res chain seq x y z
N MET A 1 -16.98 -17.00 1.76
CA MET A 1 -16.16 -16.45 0.65
C MET A 1 -14.71 -16.55 1.08
N SER A 2 -13.92 -17.35 0.36
CA SER A 2 -12.53 -17.69 0.71
C SER A 2 -11.66 -16.42 0.83
N MET A 3 -10.88 -16.35 1.90
CA MET A 3 -9.87 -15.32 2.18
C MET A 3 -8.50 -15.65 1.54
N ASP A 4 -8.46 -16.55 0.56
CA ASP A 4 -7.20 -17.14 0.04
C ASP A 4 -6.62 -16.41 -1.18
N ASN A 5 -7.16 -15.24 -1.54
CA ASN A 5 -6.56 -14.45 -2.61
C ASN A 5 -5.31 -13.73 -2.08
N GLU A 6 -4.14 -14.18 -2.52
CA GLU A 6 -2.86 -13.48 -2.33
C GLU A 6 -2.80 -12.28 -3.29
N TYR A 7 -2.90 -11.07 -2.75
CA TYR A 7 -2.85 -9.81 -3.52
C TYR A 7 -1.44 -9.25 -3.68
N ILE A 8 -0.47 -9.77 -2.93
CA ILE A 8 0.92 -9.33 -2.99
C ILE A 8 1.88 -10.49 -2.75
N LYS A 9 2.90 -10.59 -3.60
CA LYS A 9 4.06 -11.46 -3.41
C LYS A 9 5.33 -10.62 -3.40
N ILE A 10 6.23 -10.88 -2.46
CA ILE A 10 7.51 -10.16 -2.33
C ILE A 10 8.67 -11.08 -2.69
N GLU A 11 9.50 -10.65 -3.63
CA GLU A 11 10.72 -11.37 -4.03
C GLU A 11 11.86 -10.36 -4.13
N SER A 12 12.88 -10.51 -3.29
CA SER A 12 13.99 -9.56 -3.18
C SER A 12 13.49 -8.12 -2.99
N ASN A 13 13.77 -7.21 -3.93
CA ASN A 13 13.35 -5.81 -3.93
C ASN A 13 12.11 -5.52 -4.78
N LYS A 14 11.37 -6.56 -5.18
CA LYS A 14 10.17 -6.44 -6.03
C LYS A 14 8.93 -6.92 -5.31
N ALA A 15 7.84 -6.18 -5.49
CA ALA A 15 6.51 -6.59 -5.11
C ALA A 15 5.67 -6.85 -6.36
N THR A 16 5.07 -8.03 -6.44
CA THR A 16 4.10 -8.39 -7.47
C THR A 16 2.70 -8.24 -6.90
N ILE A 17 1.89 -7.35 -7.47
CA ILE A 17 0.52 -7.05 -7.03
C ILE A 17 -0.49 -7.70 -7.97
N TYR A 18 -1.44 -8.42 -7.41
CA TYR A 18 -2.53 -9.12 -8.11
C TYR A 18 -3.88 -8.39 -7.97
N GLY A 19 -4.90 -8.80 -8.72
CA GLY A 19 -6.28 -8.31 -8.57
C GLY A 19 -6.63 -7.00 -9.31
N ILE A 20 -5.65 -6.34 -9.95
CA ILE A 20 -5.86 -5.12 -10.77
C ILE A 20 -5.51 -5.40 -12.23
N GLY A 21 -6.26 -6.32 -12.85
CA GLY A 21 -6.00 -6.78 -14.22
C GLY A 21 -4.77 -7.69 -14.28
N LYS A 22 -3.84 -7.42 -15.21
CA LYS A 22 -2.56 -8.14 -15.27
C LYS A 22 -1.73 -7.88 -14.00
N PRO A 23 -0.99 -8.88 -13.48
CA PRO A 23 -0.09 -8.69 -12.35
C PRO A 23 0.88 -7.54 -12.59
N LYS A 24 1.12 -6.73 -11.56
CA LYS A 24 2.01 -5.57 -11.63
C LYS A 24 3.24 -5.78 -10.78
N ILE A 25 4.39 -5.74 -11.40
CA ILE A 25 5.68 -5.85 -10.73
C ILE A 25 6.19 -4.42 -10.49
N ILE A 26 6.50 -4.12 -9.23
CA ILE A 26 7.06 -2.83 -8.82
C ILE A 26 8.30 -3.03 -7.98
N GLU A 27 9.29 -2.18 -8.19
CA GLU A 27 10.41 -2.07 -7.26
C GLU A 27 9.97 -1.29 -6.02
N VAL A 28 10.39 -1.77 -4.85
CA VAL A 28 10.08 -1.16 -3.55
C VAL A 28 11.38 -0.76 -2.83
N PRO A 29 11.37 0.32 -2.04
CA PRO A 29 12.54 0.70 -1.24
C PRO A 29 12.96 -0.42 -0.27
N GLU A 30 14.27 -0.64 -0.11
CA GLU A 30 14.79 -1.74 0.73
C GLU A 30 14.29 -1.68 2.18
N GLU A 31 14.19 -0.47 2.72
CA GLU A 31 13.73 -0.21 4.09
C GLU A 31 12.32 -0.76 4.39
N ILE A 32 11.46 -0.88 3.36
CA ILE A 32 10.09 -1.35 3.55
C ILE A 32 9.94 -2.86 3.35
N ILE A 33 10.91 -3.52 2.71
CA ILE A 33 10.86 -4.96 2.41
C ILE A 33 10.62 -5.80 3.66
N PRO A 34 11.34 -5.62 4.80
CA PRO A 34 11.14 -6.47 5.97
C PRO A 34 9.72 -6.42 6.51
N TRP A 35 9.05 -5.27 6.39
CA TRP A 35 7.65 -5.13 6.78
C TRP A 35 6.72 -5.79 5.77
N LEU A 36 6.92 -5.54 4.47
CA LEU A 36 6.08 -6.13 3.41
C LEU A 36 6.08 -7.67 3.46
N THR A 37 7.22 -8.30 3.77
CA THR A 37 7.34 -9.77 3.84
C THR A 37 6.70 -10.37 5.10
N ARG A 38 6.59 -9.62 6.21
CA ARG A 38 6.11 -10.14 7.50
C ARG A 38 4.68 -9.74 7.84
N SER A 39 4.19 -8.66 7.24
CA SER A 39 2.91 -8.06 7.56
C SER A 39 1.74 -8.95 7.13
N LYS A 40 1.08 -9.56 8.11
CA LYS A 40 -0.12 -10.38 7.90
C LYS A 40 -1.33 -9.54 7.50
N ILE A 41 -1.35 -8.24 7.85
CA ILE A 41 -2.50 -7.37 7.52
C ILE A 41 -2.48 -6.86 6.08
N LEU A 42 -1.30 -6.85 5.44
CA LEU A 42 -1.12 -6.15 4.16
C LEU A 42 -2.03 -6.73 3.08
N ASN A 43 -2.18 -8.06 3.06
CA ASN A 43 -3.08 -8.73 2.14
C ASN A 43 -4.54 -8.30 2.33
N ARG A 44 -4.97 -8.10 3.59
CA ARG A 44 -6.31 -7.61 3.93
C ARG A 44 -6.51 -6.15 3.53
N ILE A 45 -5.51 -5.30 3.74
CA ILE A 45 -5.55 -3.90 3.26
C ILE A 45 -5.70 -3.89 1.73
N LEU A 46 -4.89 -4.66 1.01
CA LEU A 46 -4.96 -4.70 -0.45
C LEU A 46 -6.28 -5.28 -0.95
N TYR A 47 -6.82 -6.30 -0.28
CA TYR A 47 -8.17 -6.81 -0.55
C TYR A 47 -9.22 -5.68 -0.49
N ILE A 48 -9.23 -4.88 0.58
CA ILE A 48 -10.19 -3.77 0.74
C ILE A 48 -10.02 -2.75 -0.41
N LEU A 49 -8.79 -2.33 -0.68
CA LEU A 49 -8.51 -1.28 -1.65
C LEU A 49 -8.76 -1.69 -3.11
N ILE A 50 -8.45 -2.95 -3.45
CA ILE A 50 -8.57 -3.49 -4.81
C ILE A 50 -10.01 -3.88 -5.13
N ASN A 51 -10.81 -4.25 -4.13
CA ASN A 51 -12.23 -4.53 -4.31
C ASN A 51 -13.11 -3.27 -4.20
N HIS A 52 -12.57 -2.12 -3.78
CA HIS A 52 -13.28 -0.85 -3.83
C HIS A 52 -13.30 -0.27 -5.26
N GLU A 53 -14.48 -0.12 -5.85
CA GLU A 53 -14.65 0.16 -7.28
C GLU A 53 -13.92 1.43 -7.74
N SER A 54 -14.04 2.54 -6.98
CA SER A 54 -13.38 3.80 -7.34
C SER A 54 -11.89 3.80 -7.01
N PHE A 55 -11.48 3.11 -5.94
CA PHE A 55 -10.10 3.19 -5.46
C PHE A 55 -9.19 2.28 -6.27
N LYS A 56 -9.69 1.11 -6.68
CA LYS A 56 -9.02 0.21 -7.63
C LYS A 56 -8.51 0.95 -8.87
N LYS A 57 -9.31 1.86 -9.43
CA LYS A 57 -8.95 2.66 -10.62
C LYS A 57 -7.69 3.52 -10.38
N ARG A 58 -7.46 3.98 -9.15
CA ARG A 58 -6.26 4.77 -8.76
C ARG A 58 -4.99 3.92 -8.67
N LEU A 59 -5.15 2.62 -8.40
CA LEU A 59 -4.07 1.64 -8.30
C LEU A 59 -3.73 0.99 -9.65
N SER A 60 -4.32 1.47 -10.74
CA SER A 60 -4.02 1.00 -12.09
C SER A 60 -2.60 1.32 -12.56
N ASN A 61 -1.91 2.28 -11.96
CA ASN A 61 -0.52 2.62 -12.29
C ASN A 61 0.46 1.95 -11.29
N PRO A 62 1.54 1.29 -11.76
CA PRO A 62 2.58 0.73 -10.91
C PRO A 62 3.17 1.74 -9.89
N MET A 63 3.37 2.99 -10.29
CA MET A 63 3.88 4.04 -9.40
C MET A 63 2.89 4.39 -8.27
N SER A 64 1.57 4.32 -8.55
CA SER A 64 0.55 4.48 -7.51
C SER A 64 0.59 3.34 -6.49
N LEU A 65 0.86 2.11 -6.94
CA LEU A 65 1.02 0.96 -6.05
C LEU A 65 2.27 1.09 -5.18
N ARG A 66 3.41 1.50 -5.77
CA ARG A 66 4.63 1.80 -4.99
C ARG A 66 4.37 2.89 -3.96
N SER A 67 3.70 3.97 -4.37
CA SER A 67 3.32 5.07 -3.48
C SER A 67 2.40 4.61 -2.35
N LEU A 68 1.44 3.72 -2.64
CA LEU A 68 0.57 3.14 -1.63
C LEU A 68 1.39 2.36 -0.59
N LEU A 69 2.26 1.44 -1.01
CA LEU A 69 3.07 0.64 -0.07
C LEU A 69 3.96 1.52 0.81
N VAL A 70 4.61 2.53 0.22
CA VAL A 70 5.43 3.50 0.96
C VAL A 70 4.59 4.32 1.94
N TYR A 71 3.41 4.78 1.51
CA TYR A 71 2.49 5.54 2.37
C TYR A 71 2.03 4.70 3.58
N LEU A 72 1.62 3.45 3.35
CA LEU A 72 1.19 2.55 4.43
C LEU A 72 2.32 2.30 5.43
N TYR A 73 3.55 2.06 4.95
CA TYR A 73 4.72 1.91 5.81
C TYR A 73 4.98 3.18 6.65
N ALA A 74 4.88 4.37 6.04
CA ALA A 74 5.03 5.63 6.75
C ALA A 74 4.06 5.72 7.93
N LYS A 75 2.79 5.37 7.72
CA LYS A 75 1.76 5.37 8.77
C LYS A 75 2.03 4.32 9.84
N LYS A 76 2.44 3.11 9.45
CA LYS A 76 2.84 2.04 10.37
C LYS A 76 3.97 2.46 11.31
N LYS A 77 4.92 3.26 10.82
CA LYS A 77 6.08 3.75 11.58
C LYS A 77 5.85 5.12 12.23
N ASN A 78 4.64 5.68 12.12
CA ASN A 78 4.31 7.03 12.54
C ASN A 78 5.28 8.10 11.98
N ILE A 79 5.73 7.91 10.74
CA ILE A 79 6.63 8.83 10.03
C ILE A 79 5.76 9.81 9.23
N PRO A 80 6.02 11.13 9.34
CA PRO A 80 5.35 12.13 8.50
C PRO A 80 5.55 11.84 7.00
N THR A 81 4.47 11.95 6.22
CA THR A 81 4.43 11.61 4.80
C THR A 81 5.55 12.26 3.99
N TYR A 82 5.80 13.56 4.20
CA TYR A 82 6.87 14.30 3.54
C TYR A 82 8.28 13.75 3.86
N ILE A 83 8.51 13.38 5.12
CA ILE A 83 9.81 12.84 5.56
C ILE A 83 10.06 11.48 4.90
N MET A 84 9.05 10.60 4.89
CA MET A 84 9.17 9.31 4.22
C MET A 84 9.41 9.48 2.72
N ALA A 85 8.63 10.34 2.06
CA ALA A 85 8.77 10.60 0.63
C ALA A 85 10.20 11.05 0.26
N LYS A 86 10.76 11.99 1.03
CA LYS A 86 12.14 12.45 0.85
C LYS A 86 13.15 11.32 1.06
N ARG A 87 12.96 10.49 2.09
CA ARG A 87 13.85 9.36 2.41
C ARG A 87 13.96 8.35 1.28
N VAL A 88 12.87 8.06 0.59
CA VAL A 88 12.83 7.07 -0.50
C VAL A 88 12.80 7.69 -1.91
N ASN A 89 13.15 8.97 -2.02
CA ASN A 89 13.21 9.74 -3.26
C ASN A 89 11.90 9.67 -4.09
N ILE A 90 10.76 9.89 -3.44
CA ILE A 90 9.45 10.01 -4.07
C ILE A 90 8.93 11.43 -3.87
N ALA A 91 8.22 11.98 -4.86
CA ALA A 91 7.57 13.28 -4.70
C ALA A 91 6.47 13.19 -3.60
N PRO A 92 6.49 14.04 -2.55
CA PRO A 92 5.52 13.98 -1.45
C PRO A 92 4.06 14.00 -1.90
N GLU A 93 3.78 14.73 -2.98
CA GLU A 93 2.46 14.81 -3.60
C GLU A 93 1.94 13.45 -4.09
N GLN A 94 2.79 12.49 -4.46
CA GLN A 94 2.35 11.14 -4.78
C GLN A 94 1.75 10.43 -3.57
N LEU A 95 2.36 10.57 -2.38
CA LEU A 95 1.82 9.99 -1.16
C LEU A 95 0.57 10.74 -0.68
N TYR A 96 0.54 12.08 -0.79
CA TYR A 96 -0.64 12.86 -0.46
C TYR A 96 -1.84 12.54 -1.36
N ARG A 97 -1.62 12.20 -2.64
CA ARG A 97 -2.70 11.71 -3.53
C ARG A 97 -3.31 10.41 -3.03
N ILE A 98 -2.53 9.51 -2.47
CA ILE A 98 -3.04 8.28 -1.83
C ILE A 98 -3.90 8.64 -0.63
N GLU A 99 -3.39 9.47 0.28
CA GLU A 99 -4.13 9.90 1.47
C GLU A 99 -5.46 10.58 1.12
N ARG A 100 -5.45 11.53 0.17
CA ARG A 100 -6.66 12.19 -0.30
C ARG A 100 -7.63 11.23 -0.98
N GLY A 101 -7.12 10.25 -1.73
CA GLY A 101 -7.93 9.18 -2.31
C GLY A 101 -8.64 8.35 -1.24
N LEU A 102 -7.92 7.96 -0.18
CA LEU A 102 -8.48 7.20 0.94
C LEU A 102 -9.55 7.99 1.68
N LYS A 103 -9.32 9.29 1.93
CA LYS A 103 -10.30 10.17 2.58
C LYS A 103 -11.54 10.39 1.71
N LYS A 104 -11.35 10.68 0.42
CA LYS A 104 -12.45 10.90 -0.53
C LYS A 104 -13.36 9.68 -0.65
N ASP A 105 -12.78 8.48 -0.60
CA ASP A 105 -13.51 7.23 -0.76
C ASP A 105 -13.94 6.63 0.61
N ASN A 106 -13.85 7.38 1.72
CA ASN A 106 -14.18 6.95 3.10
C ASN A 106 -13.42 5.70 3.61
N LEU A 107 -12.27 5.40 3.02
CA LEU A 107 -11.43 4.25 3.35
C LEU A 107 -10.36 4.57 4.41
N TYR A 108 -10.07 5.85 4.65
CA TYR A 108 -8.95 6.27 5.50
C TYR A 108 -8.98 5.61 6.88
N ASN A 109 -10.08 5.77 7.63
CA ASN A 109 -10.19 5.21 8.99
C ASN A 109 -10.13 3.68 8.98
N VAL A 110 -10.77 3.03 8.00
CA VAL A 110 -10.74 1.58 7.84
C VAL A 110 -9.31 1.08 7.69
N ILE A 111 -8.51 1.73 6.83
CA ILE A 111 -7.12 1.34 6.61
C ILE A 111 -6.24 1.67 7.82
N MET A 112 -6.44 2.80 8.50
CA MET A 112 -5.65 3.13 9.71
C MET A 112 -5.87 2.08 10.81
N ILE A 113 -7.12 1.65 11.03
CA ILE A 113 -7.43 0.56 11.97
C ILE A 113 -6.68 -0.72 11.60
N GLN A 114 -6.61 -1.08 10.32
CA GLN A 114 -5.84 -2.26 9.90
C GLN A 114 -4.33 -2.08 10.18
N ILE A 115 -3.77 -0.90 9.92
CA ILE A 115 -2.35 -0.63 10.19
C ILE A 115 -2.03 -0.74 11.69
N ASP A 116 -2.93 -0.25 12.53
CA ASP A 116 -2.76 -0.31 14.00
C ASP A 116 -2.77 -1.77 14.49
N LEU A 117 -3.64 -2.61 13.91
CA LEU A 117 -3.70 -4.05 14.22
C LEU A 117 -2.45 -4.83 13.80
N ASP A 118 -1.68 -4.34 12.82
CA ASP A 118 -0.38 -4.94 12.44
C ASP A 118 0.75 -4.58 13.40
N SER A 119 0.49 -3.70 14.37
CA SER A 119 1.41 -3.33 15.44
C SER A 119 1.28 -4.21 16.67
N SER A 120 0.37 -5.20 16.64
CA SER A 120 0.05 -6.12 17.74
C SER A 120 0.70 -7.48 17.56
#